data_AF-A0A1Y1Q181-F1
#
_entry.id   AF-A0A1Y1Q181-F1
#
_cell.length_a   1.000
_cell.length_b   1.000
_cell.length_c   1.000
_cell.angle_alpha   90.00
_cell.angle_beta   90.00
_cell.angle_gamma   90.00
#
_symmetry.space_group_name_H-M   'P 1'
#
loop_
_entity.id
_entity.type
_entity.pdbx_description
1 polymer ?
#
loop_
_entity_poly.entity_id
_entity_poly.type
_entity_poly.pdbx_seq_one_letter_code
_entity_poly.pdbx_strand_id
1 'polypeptide(L)'
;MTSHYFHFTLGPVQSFVGQARRTRDLWAGSFLLSWLVAVAIKATEKQGGNIQFPLPDEEFLAYIEGGKQNGEPPRFGNIPNRFKAEVPNHFEPTQVVDSVKVAWQGLADLVWKHDLDKLVDKNSPTYALWQQQVVSFWEINWVLTPDSQESNGLDRRKNLRNHLPPEQSGFPCAIMGGWQELSTAEGLAQRATQREFWEKIREHTYPKYDFSEKNEYLCAMAFIKRRFAHHFHKLHIPMPNNWQLTGWKLEPHVLTLPQSTG
;
A
#
# COMPACT_ATOMS: atom_id res chain seq x y z
N MET A 1 24.28 -5.04 -27.40
CA MET A 1 22.97 -4.61 -26.84
C MET A 1 23.30 -3.64 -25.72
N THR A 2 22.78 -2.42 -25.74
CA THR A 2 22.95 -1.48 -24.63
C THR A 2 21.91 -1.81 -23.58
N SER A 3 22.31 -2.44 -22.48
CA SER A 3 21.42 -2.63 -21.34
C SER A 3 21.31 -1.32 -20.55
N HIS A 4 20.11 -1.00 -20.08
CA HIS A 4 19.90 0.08 -19.11
C HIS A 4 19.65 -0.51 -17.73
N TYR A 5 19.84 0.29 -16.70
CA TYR A 5 19.60 -0.07 -15.31
C TYR A 5 18.48 0.79 -14.75
N PHE A 6 17.43 0.10 -14.32
CA PHE A 6 16.27 0.70 -13.68
C PHE A 6 16.41 0.59 -12.17
N HIS A 7 16.38 1.73 -11.51
CA HIS A 7 16.37 1.84 -10.06
C HIS A 7 14.99 2.33 -9.63
N PHE A 8 14.38 1.63 -8.68
CA PHE A 8 13.05 1.96 -8.18
C PHE A 8 13.07 2.06 -6.66
N THR A 9 12.28 2.97 -6.10
CA THR A 9 11.99 3.01 -4.68
C THR A 9 10.58 3.52 -4.41
N LEU A 10 9.95 2.88 -3.42
CA LEU A 10 8.63 3.22 -2.92
C LEU A 10 8.76 3.81 -1.51
N GLY A 11 8.05 4.90 -1.27
CA GLY A 11 7.95 5.56 0.03
C GLY A 11 6.61 6.27 0.18
N PRO A 12 6.33 6.87 1.35
CA PRO A 12 7.23 6.98 2.49
C PRO A 12 7.20 5.72 3.39
N VAL A 13 8.38 5.16 3.70
CA VAL A 13 8.46 3.90 4.48
C VAL A 13 8.19 4.13 5.96
N GLN A 14 8.88 5.10 6.57
CA GLN A 14 8.82 5.32 8.02
C GLN A 14 7.43 5.80 8.46
N SER A 15 6.84 6.75 7.74
CA SER A 15 5.50 7.24 8.08
C SER A 15 4.39 6.24 7.74
N PHE A 16 4.60 5.30 6.83
CA PHE A 16 3.61 4.25 6.56
C PHE A 16 3.73 3.05 7.51
N VAL A 17 4.95 2.53 7.72
CA VAL A 17 5.19 1.32 8.53
C VAL A 17 5.25 1.67 10.00
N GLY A 18 6.06 2.66 10.37
CA GLY A 18 6.35 3.04 11.75
C GLY A 18 5.18 3.69 12.49
N GLN A 19 4.23 4.29 11.76
CA GLN A 19 3.01 4.84 12.36
C GLN A 19 1.98 3.71 12.53
N ALA A 20 2.10 3.02 13.66
CA ALA A 20 1.28 1.89 14.06
C ALA A 20 1.03 1.93 15.57
N ARG A 21 -0.22 1.68 15.98
CA ARG A 21 -0.56 1.58 17.41
C ARG A 21 -0.58 0.12 17.90
N ARG A 22 -0.68 -0.84 16.98
CA ARG A 22 -0.79 -2.28 17.27
C ARG A 22 0.17 -3.08 16.38
N THR A 23 0.64 -4.24 16.85
CA THR A 23 1.51 -5.15 16.07
C THR A 23 0.93 -5.49 14.70
N ARG A 24 -0.39 -5.64 14.61
CA ARG A 24 -1.08 -5.87 13.34
C ARG A 24 -0.99 -4.69 12.39
N ASP A 25 -1.04 -3.45 12.87
CA ASP A 25 -0.91 -2.28 12.00
C ASP A 25 0.52 -2.15 11.48
N LEU A 26 1.51 -2.51 12.30
CA LEU A 26 2.92 -2.57 11.89
C LEU A 26 3.11 -3.63 10.81
N TRP A 27 2.61 -4.85 11.06
CA TRP A 27 2.63 -5.93 10.08
C TRP A 27 1.94 -5.54 8.77
N ALA A 28 0.74 -4.95 8.85
CA ALA A 28 -0.02 -4.51 7.70
C ALA A 28 0.79 -3.52 6.84
N GLY A 29 1.46 -2.56 7.49
CA GLY A 29 2.34 -1.60 6.81
C GLY A 29 3.46 -2.30 6.04
N SER A 30 4.20 -3.20 6.71
CA SER A 30 5.32 -3.93 6.09
C SER A 30 4.86 -4.86 4.96
N PHE A 31 3.73 -5.56 5.14
CA PHE A 31 3.15 -6.43 4.13
C PHE A 31 2.73 -5.65 2.89
N LEU A 32 1.96 -4.57 3.06
CA LEU A 32 1.47 -3.75 1.95
C LEU A 32 2.62 -3.10 1.18
N LEU A 33 3.64 -2.62 1.87
CA LEU A 33 4.85 -2.09 1.24
C LEU A 33 5.55 -3.15 0.37
N SER A 34 5.78 -4.34 0.94
CA SER A 34 6.41 -5.45 0.22
C SER A 34 5.58 -5.90 -0.98
N TRP A 35 4.25 -5.97 -0.80
CA TRP A 35 3.31 -6.34 -1.84
C TRP A 35 3.31 -5.36 -3.02
N LEU A 36 3.32 -4.05 -2.75
CA LEU A 36 3.41 -3.03 -3.81
C LEU A 36 4.76 -3.05 -4.53
N VAL A 37 5.86 -3.35 -3.83
CA VAL A 37 7.16 -3.54 -4.48
C VAL A 37 7.17 -4.81 -5.32
N ALA A 38 6.54 -5.90 -4.86
CA ALA A 38 6.36 -7.13 -5.64
C ALA A 38 5.64 -6.84 -6.96
N VAL A 39 4.59 -6.01 -6.92
CA VAL A 39 3.89 -5.54 -8.13
C VAL A 39 4.83 -4.77 -9.05
N ALA A 40 5.67 -3.89 -8.52
CA ALA A 40 6.64 -3.13 -9.31
C ALA A 40 7.71 -4.03 -9.97
N ILE A 41 8.24 -5.00 -9.21
CA ILE A 41 9.16 -6.02 -9.69
C ILE A 41 8.50 -6.80 -10.82
N LYS A 42 7.25 -7.25 -10.62
CA LYS A 42 6.56 -8.05 -11.63
C LYS A 42 6.28 -7.27 -12.91
N ALA A 43 5.85 -6.02 -12.78
CA ALA A 43 5.68 -5.13 -13.91
C ALA A 43 7.00 -4.88 -14.68
N THR A 44 8.15 -4.98 -13.98
CA THR A 44 9.48 -4.89 -14.58
C THR A 44 9.83 -6.17 -15.34
N GLU A 45 9.60 -7.34 -14.75
CA GLU A 45 9.81 -8.65 -15.40
C GLU A 45 8.96 -8.83 -16.65
N LYS A 46 7.69 -8.37 -16.62
CA LYS A 46 6.78 -8.45 -17.77
C LYS A 46 7.25 -7.63 -18.98
N GLN A 47 8.16 -6.69 -18.78
CA GLN A 47 8.80 -5.91 -19.83
C GLN A 47 10.18 -6.48 -20.25
N GLY A 48 10.55 -7.67 -19.76
CA GLY A 48 11.85 -8.31 -20.03
C GLY A 48 12.98 -7.81 -19.12
N GLY A 49 12.67 -7.14 -18.01
CA GLY A 49 13.66 -6.74 -17.03
C GLY A 49 14.13 -7.90 -16.15
N ASN A 50 15.41 -7.91 -15.79
CA ASN A 50 16.03 -8.88 -14.89
C ASN A 50 16.40 -8.19 -13.57
N ILE A 51 15.85 -8.66 -12.45
CA ILE A 51 16.11 -8.06 -11.13
C ILE A 51 17.52 -8.43 -10.65
N GLN A 52 18.33 -7.42 -10.41
CA GLN A 52 19.73 -7.58 -9.99
C GLN A 52 19.87 -7.52 -8.46
N PHE A 53 19.07 -6.67 -7.79
CA PHE A 53 19.15 -6.52 -6.34
C PHE A 53 17.89 -5.88 -5.74
N PRO A 54 17.38 -6.37 -4.59
CA PRO A 54 17.65 -7.71 -4.07
C PRO A 54 17.13 -8.77 -5.05
N LEU A 55 17.57 -10.02 -4.88
CA LEU A 55 16.90 -11.12 -5.57
C LEU A 55 15.46 -11.22 -5.06
N PRO A 56 14.46 -11.29 -5.95
CA PRO A 56 13.07 -11.34 -5.55
C PRO A 56 12.75 -12.66 -4.85
N ASP A 57 11.80 -12.62 -3.92
CA ASP A 57 11.17 -13.82 -3.39
C ASP A 57 10.24 -14.40 -4.47
N GLU A 58 10.69 -15.45 -5.15
CA GLU A 58 9.95 -16.09 -6.23
C GLU A 58 8.60 -16.67 -5.78
N GLU A 59 8.50 -17.14 -4.53
CA GLU A 59 7.25 -17.63 -3.98
C GLU A 59 6.26 -16.47 -3.80
N PHE A 60 6.72 -15.35 -3.24
CA PHE A 60 5.89 -14.14 -3.12
C PHE A 60 5.42 -13.65 -4.49
N LEU A 61 6.30 -13.63 -5.50
CA LEU A 61 5.96 -13.24 -6.86
C LEU A 61 5.00 -14.21 -7.55
N ALA A 62 5.06 -15.50 -7.26
CA ALA A 62 4.12 -16.48 -7.80
C ALA A 62 2.70 -16.26 -7.25
N TYR A 63 2.59 -15.97 -5.94
CA TYR A 63 1.29 -15.77 -5.29
C TYR A 63 0.55 -14.52 -5.76
N ILE A 64 1.25 -13.43 -6.11
CA ILE A 64 0.61 -12.23 -6.66
C ILE A 64 -0.03 -12.46 -8.04
N GLU A 65 0.37 -13.50 -8.79
CA GLU A 65 -0.24 -13.89 -10.07
C GLU A 65 -1.26 -15.03 -9.95
N GLY A 66 -1.54 -15.49 -8.73
CA GLY A 66 -2.47 -16.60 -8.50
C GLY A 66 -1.85 -17.97 -8.74
N GLY A 67 -0.52 -18.04 -8.89
CA GLY A 67 0.23 -19.28 -8.98
C GLY A 67 0.16 -20.02 -7.65
N LYS A 68 -0.66 -21.08 -7.59
CA LYS A 68 -0.61 -22.03 -6.48
C LYS A 68 0.71 -22.79 -6.54
N GLN A 69 1.62 -22.49 -5.63
CA GLN A 69 2.76 -23.36 -5.34
C GLN A 69 2.41 -24.28 -4.17
N ASN A 70 3.03 -25.46 -4.12
CA ASN A 70 2.90 -26.38 -3.00
C ASN A 70 3.56 -25.75 -1.75
N GLY A 71 2.81 -24.96 -0.98
CA GLY A 71 3.36 -24.21 0.16
C GLY A 71 2.29 -23.40 0.90
N GLU A 72 2.67 -22.81 2.03
CA GLU A 72 1.83 -21.84 2.73
C GLU A 72 1.92 -20.47 2.05
N PRO A 73 0.80 -19.72 1.93
CA PRO A 73 0.85 -18.40 1.34
C PRO A 73 1.76 -17.44 2.13
N PRO A 74 2.49 -16.52 1.45
CA PRO A 74 3.32 -15.54 2.11
C PRO A 74 2.53 -14.73 3.14
N ARG A 75 3.00 -14.79 4.39
CA ARG A 75 2.37 -14.09 5.52
C ARG A 75 3.10 -12.83 5.93
N PHE A 76 4.37 -12.69 5.56
CA PHE A 76 5.22 -11.57 5.94
C PHE A 76 5.69 -10.80 4.71
N GLY A 77 5.84 -9.50 4.85
CA GLY A 77 6.50 -8.67 3.84
C GLY A 77 8.01 -8.71 4.03
N ASN A 78 8.73 -9.35 3.11
CA ASN A 78 10.20 -9.47 3.11
C ASN A 78 10.86 -8.77 1.91
N ILE A 79 10.07 -8.12 1.05
CA ILE A 79 10.57 -7.40 -0.13
C ILE A 79 10.87 -5.95 0.28
N PRO A 80 12.12 -5.48 0.17
CA PRO A 80 12.49 -4.14 0.59
C PRO A 80 11.90 -3.09 -0.34
N ASN A 81 11.86 -1.84 0.13
CA ASN A 81 11.23 -0.72 -0.57
C ASN A 81 12.03 -0.16 -1.77
N ARG A 82 13.07 -0.87 -2.24
CA ARG A 82 13.90 -0.48 -3.37
C ARG A 82 14.43 -1.69 -4.10
N PHE A 83 14.57 -1.59 -5.41
CA PHE A 83 15.25 -2.59 -6.21
C PHE A 83 15.98 -1.97 -7.40
N LYS A 84 16.89 -2.76 -7.99
CA LYS A 84 17.62 -2.48 -9.21
C LYS A 84 17.39 -3.62 -10.20
N ALA A 85 17.13 -3.27 -11.45
CA ALA A 85 16.95 -4.22 -12.54
C ALA A 85 17.79 -3.82 -13.76
N GLU A 86 18.27 -4.80 -14.50
CA GLU A 86 18.73 -4.62 -15.87
C GLU A 86 17.53 -4.70 -16.80
N VAL A 87 17.38 -3.76 -17.73
CA VAL A 87 16.18 -3.62 -18.56
C VAL A 87 16.53 -3.38 -20.03
N PRO A 88 15.68 -3.83 -20.98
CA PRO A 88 15.88 -3.60 -22.40
C PRO A 88 15.66 -2.14 -22.80
N ASN A 89 16.09 -1.77 -24.01
CA ASN A 89 15.94 -0.40 -24.54
C ASN A 89 14.49 0.08 -24.70
N HIS A 90 13.53 -0.86 -24.83
CA HIS A 90 12.10 -0.55 -24.97
C HIS A 90 11.36 -0.55 -23.62
N PHE A 91 12.09 -0.51 -22.51
CA PHE A 91 11.52 -0.52 -21.17
C PHE A 91 10.87 0.83 -20.84
N GLU A 92 9.66 0.78 -20.30
CA GLU A 92 8.85 1.94 -19.94
C GLU A 92 8.66 2.03 -18.41
N PRO A 93 9.45 2.87 -17.71
CA PRO A 93 9.33 3.07 -16.27
C PRO A 93 7.94 3.48 -15.80
N THR A 94 7.21 4.24 -16.62
CA THR A 94 5.86 4.73 -16.34
C THR A 94 4.87 3.59 -16.13
N GLN A 95 4.98 2.49 -16.89
CA GLN A 95 4.11 1.32 -16.73
C GLN A 95 4.32 0.61 -15.39
N VAL A 96 5.54 0.66 -14.84
CA VAL A 96 5.83 0.15 -13.49
C VAL A 96 5.14 1.01 -12.44
N VAL A 97 5.26 2.34 -12.57
CA VAL A 97 4.58 3.31 -11.69
C VAL A 97 3.06 3.11 -11.73
N ASP A 98 2.49 2.98 -12.93
CA ASP A 98 1.06 2.82 -13.13
C ASP A 98 0.56 1.49 -12.56
N SER A 99 1.34 0.41 -12.70
CA SER A 99 1.01 -0.88 -12.07
C SER A 99 0.90 -0.76 -10.55
N VAL A 100 1.84 -0.08 -9.90
CA VAL A 100 1.79 0.16 -8.44
C VAL A 100 0.56 0.99 -8.05
N LYS A 101 0.26 2.05 -8.81
CA LYS A 101 -0.92 2.89 -8.56
C LYS A 101 -2.23 2.11 -8.73
N VAL A 102 -2.35 1.33 -9.80
CA VAL A 102 -3.52 0.48 -10.08
C VAL A 102 -3.72 -0.56 -8.97
N ALA A 103 -2.65 -1.21 -8.52
CA ALA A 103 -2.72 -2.17 -7.41
C ALA A 103 -3.19 -1.50 -6.11
N TRP A 104 -2.59 -0.37 -5.74
CA TRP A 104 -2.97 0.36 -4.53
C TRP A 104 -4.41 0.86 -4.58
N GLN A 105 -4.81 1.48 -5.69
CA GLN A 105 -6.16 1.97 -5.89
C GLN A 105 -7.18 0.82 -5.83
N GLY A 106 -6.92 -0.29 -6.53
CA GLY A 106 -7.83 -1.43 -6.52
C GLY A 106 -7.97 -2.08 -5.14
N LEU A 107 -6.90 -2.11 -4.33
CA LEU A 107 -7.00 -2.54 -2.94
C LEU A 107 -7.83 -1.57 -2.08
N ALA A 108 -7.62 -0.26 -2.25
CA ALA A 108 -8.39 0.75 -1.55
C ALA A 108 -9.88 0.66 -1.91
N ASP A 109 -10.20 0.51 -3.20
CA ASP A 109 -11.57 0.35 -3.68
C ASP A 109 -12.20 -0.95 -3.17
N LEU A 110 -11.44 -2.03 -3.05
CA LEU A 110 -11.91 -3.29 -2.46
C LEU A 110 -12.29 -3.11 -0.99
N VAL A 111 -11.45 -2.43 -0.20
CA VAL A 111 -11.73 -2.12 1.20
C VAL A 111 -12.96 -1.22 1.31
N TRP A 112 -13.02 -0.14 0.52
CA TRP A 112 -14.17 0.75 0.48
C TRP A 112 -15.46 -0.01 0.17
N LYS A 113 -15.45 -0.81 -0.91
CA LYS A 113 -16.60 -1.59 -1.38
C LYS A 113 -17.18 -2.47 -0.27
N HIS A 114 -16.34 -3.10 0.53
CA HIS A 114 -16.79 -4.06 1.52
C HIS A 114 -17.10 -3.46 2.90
N ASP A 115 -16.43 -2.38 3.29
CA ASP A 115 -16.58 -1.83 4.64
C ASP A 115 -17.33 -0.48 4.69
N LEU A 116 -17.27 0.35 3.64
CA LEU A 116 -17.75 1.73 3.67
C LEU A 116 -18.88 2.04 2.68
N ASP A 117 -18.97 1.31 1.56
CA ASP A 117 -19.90 1.60 0.45
C ASP A 117 -21.39 1.62 0.85
N LYS A 118 -21.77 0.82 1.85
CA LYS A 118 -23.14 0.80 2.39
C LYS A 118 -23.41 1.88 3.44
N LEU A 119 -22.36 2.52 3.95
CA LEU A 119 -22.42 3.46 5.06
C LEU A 119 -22.21 4.90 4.61
N VAL A 120 -21.46 5.10 3.53
CA VAL A 120 -21.00 6.39 3.04
C VAL A 120 -21.21 6.45 1.52
N ASP A 121 -21.93 7.47 1.06
CA ASP A 121 -22.19 7.70 -0.37
C ASP A 121 -20.90 8.03 -1.12
N LYS A 122 -20.72 7.51 -2.34
CA LYS A 122 -19.55 7.81 -3.19
C LYS A 122 -19.50 9.26 -3.71
N ASN A 123 -20.60 10.00 -3.64
CA ASN A 123 -20.63 11.42 -3.96
C ASN A 123 -20.37 12.29 -2.72
N SER A 124 -20.12 11.68 -1.55
CA SER A 124 -19.89 12.42 -0.31
C SER A 124 -18.48 13.05 -0.25
N PRO A 125 -18.32 14.13 0.53
CA PRO A 125 -17.00 14.67 0.86
C PRO A 125 -16.05 13.62 1.46
N THR A 126 -16.56 12.66 2.24
CA THR A 126 -15.76 11.57 2.79
C THR A 126 -15.14 10.69 1.72
N TYR A 127 -15.89 10.34 0.65
CA TYR A 127 -15.31 9.56 -0.44
C TYR A 127 -14.29 10.38 -1.23
N ALA A 128 -14.56 11.67 -1.46
CA ALA A 128 -13.59 12.57 -2.08
C ALA A 128 -12.29 12.65 -1.27
N LEU A 129 -12.38 12.80 0.06
CA LEU A 129 -11.23 12.78 0.97
C LEU A 129 -10.51 11.42 0.91
N TRP A 130 -11.24 10.31 0.94
CA TRP A 130 -10.67 8.97 0.79
C TRP A 130 -9.83 8.85 -0.49
N GLN A 131 -10.40 9.23 -1.64
CA GLN A 131 -9.73 9.15 -2.93
C GLN A 131 -8.51 10.07 -2.99
N GLN A 132 -8.64 11.31 -2.50
CA GLN A 132 -7.53 12.25 -2.41
C GLN A 132 -6.38 11.66 -1.57
N GLN A 133 -6.68 11.10 -0.40
CA GLN A 133 -5.67 10.49 0.47
C GLN A 133 -5.00 9.26 -0.17
N VAL A 134 -5.78 8.38 -0.79
CA VAL A 134 -5.29 7.15 -1.43
C VAL A 134 -4.35 7.47 -2.60
N VAL A 135 -4.75 8.37 -3.49
CA VAL A 135 -3.97 8.74 -4.69
C VAL A 135 -2.70 9.51 -4.34
N SER A 136 -2.74 10.36 -3.31
CA SER A 136 -1.60 11.22 -2.96
C SER A 136 -0.59 10.59 -2.01
N PHE A 137 -0.85 9.41 -1.45
CA PHE A 137 -0.01 8.87 -0.38
C PHE A 137 1.38 8.42 -0.82
N TRP A 138 1.48 7.66 -1.91
CA TRP A 138 2.73 7.00 -2.29
C TRP A 138 3.66 7.90 -3.10
N GLU A 139 4.89 8.03 -2.60
CA GLU A 139 6.05 8.56 -3.31
C GLU A 139 6.73 7.44 -4.09
N ILE A 140 6.58 7.48 -5.41
CA ILE A 140 7.24 6.53 -6.31
C ILE A 140 8.37 7.27 -7.03
N ASN A 141 9.61 6.89 -6.73
CA ASN A 141 10.79 7.46 -7.36
C ASN A 141 11.52 6.39 -8.15
N TRP A 142 12.03 6.78 -9.32
CA TRP A 142 12.82 5.90 -10.16
C TRP A 142 13.88 6.67 -10.95
N VAL A 143 14.90 5.94 -11.40
CA VAL A 143 15.96 6.42 -12.28
C VAL A 143 16.24 5.33 -13.32
N LEU A 144 16.43 5.75 -14.57
CA LEU A 144 16.92 4.90 -15.65
C LEU A 144 18.29 5.42 -16.08
N THR A 145 19.29 4.56 -16.13
CA THR A 145 20.67 4.94 -16.42
C THR A 145 21.36 3.88 -17.29
N PRO A 146 22.23 4.25 -18.24
CA PRO A 146 23.06 3.28 -18.96
C PRO A 146 24.22 2.73 -18.10
N ASP A 147 24.53 3.38 -16.97
CA ASP A 147 25.66 3.01 -16.12
C ASP A 147 25.27 1.95 -15.06
N SER A 148 25.94 0.80 -15.11
CA SER A 148 25.76 -0.31 -14.17
C SER A 148 26.28 0.00 -12.77
N GLN A 149 27.19 0.95 -12.60
CA GLN A 149 27.80 1.30 -11.31
C GLN A 149 27.11 2.47 -10.61
N GLU A 150 26.17 3.13 -11.30
CA GLU A 150 25.39 4.20 -10.73
C GLU A 150 24.59 3.68 -9.52
N SER A 151 24.73 4.39 -8.41
CA SER A 151 24.21 3.97 -7.10
C SER A 151 23.56 5.12 -6.32
N ASN A 152 23.82 6.38 -6.69
CA ASN A 152 23.32 7.56 -5.99
C ASN A 152 22.17 8.26 -6.73
N GLY A 153 21.84 7.84 -7.96
CA GLY A 153 20.77 8.43 -8.77
C GLY A 153 19.44 8.57 -8.01
N LEU A 154 19.05 7.56 -7.23
CA LEU A 154 17.82 7.63 -6.40
C LEU A 154 17.92 8.68 -5.30
N ASP A 155 19.08 8.83 -4.65
CA ASP A 155 19.28 9.81 -3.58
C ASP A 155 19.22 11.24 -4.13
N ARG A 156 19.82 11.45 -5.31
CA ARG A 156 19.70 12.72 -6.05
C ARG A 156 18.25 13.01 -6.43
N ARG A 157 17.51 12.01 -6.90
CA ARG A 157 16.09 12.13 -7.26
C ARG A 157 15.21 12.49 -6.06
N LYS A 158 15.49 11.92 -4.88
CA LYS A 158 14.80 12.21 -3.61
C LYS A 158 15.03 13.65 -3.13
N ASN A 159 16.23 14.18 -3.35
CA ASN A 159 16.56 15.56 -2.96
C ASN A 159 15.74 16.62 -3.70
N LEU A 160 15.14 16.28 -4.85
CA LEU A 160 14.27 17.21 -5.60
C LEU A 160 12.93 17.48 -4.89
N ARG A 161 12.52 16.66 -3.91
CA ARG A 161 11.27 16.85 -3.12
C ARG A 161 10.04 17.21 -3.97
N ASN A 162 9.79 16.45 -5.04
CA ASN A 162 8.68 16.71 -5.96
C ASN A 162 7.31 16.20 -5.46
N HIS A 163 7.25 15.63 -4.25
CA HIS A 163 6.00 15.17 -3.65
C HIS A 163 5.66 16.05 -2.45
N LEU A 164 4.50 16.69 -2.54
CA LEU A 164 3.92 17.46 -1.45
C LEU A 164 2.56 16.82 -1.17
N PRO A 165 2.38 16.19 0.02
CA PRO A 165 1.07 15.75 0.44
C PRO A 165 0.10 16.94 0.43
N PRO A 166 -1.16 16.73 0.06
CA PRO A 166 -2.14 17.81 0.08
C PRO A 166 -2.34 18.32 1.51
N GLU A 167 -2.59 19.62 1.64
CA GLU A 167 -3.05 20.18 2.91
C GLU A 167 -4.35 19.51 3.33
N GLN A 168 -4.44 19.18 4.62
CA GLN A 168 -5.61 18.53 5.18
C GLN A 168 -6.10 19.36 6.35
N SER A 169 -7.37 19.74 6.27
CA SER A 169 -8.11 20.44 7.31
C SER A 169 -8.80 19.45 8.25
N GLY A 170 -9.51 19.90 9.28
CA GLY A 170 -10.26 19.01 10.16
C GLY A 170 -9.45 18.22 11.19
N PHE A 171 -10.06 17.16 11.73
CA PHE A 171 -9.48 16.42 12.85
C PHE A 171 -8.37 15.46 12.40
N PRO A 172 -7.33 15.27 13.24
CA PRO A 172 -6.22 14.39 12.90
C PRO A 172 -6.60 12.92 13.01
N CYS A 173 -5.97 12.10 12.16
CA CYS A 173 -5.95 10.66 12.27
C CYS A 173 -5.20 10.22 13.53
N ALA A 174 -5.77 9.25 14.24
CA ALA A 174 -5.22 8.70 15.48
C ALA A 174 -3.92 7.89 15.27
N ILE A 175 -3.66 7.43 14.04
CA ILE A 175 -2.49 6.60 13.71
C ILE A 175 -1.51 7.36 12.82
N MET A 176 -2.03 7.93 11.73
CA MET A 176 -1.22 8.53 10.68
C MET A 176 -1.08 10.04 10.92
N GLY A 177 -0.03 10.45 11.64
CA GLY A 177 0.26 11.86 11.92
C GLY A 177 0.39 12.68 10.63
N GLY A 178 -0.22 13.87 10.63
CA GLY A 178 -0.29 14.76 9.46
C GLY A 178 -1.43 14.46 8.48
N TRP A 179 -2.23 13.41 8.72
CA TRP A 179 -3.40 13.08 7.92
C TRP A 179 -4.70 13.36 8.68
N GLN A 180 -5.73 13.81 7.98
CA GLN A 180 -7.08 14.01 8.47
C GLN A 180 -7.85 12.68 8.54
N GLU A 181 -8.75 12.55 9.52
CA GLU A 181 -9.67 11.42 9.62
C GLU A 181 -10.90 11.54 8.70
N LEU A 182 -11.54 10.42 8.36
CA LEU A 182 -12.53 10.34 7.27
C LEU A 182 -13.88 11.04 7.49
N SER A 183 -14.22 11.50 8.70
CA SER A 183 -15.55 12.08 8.98
C SER A 183 -15.79 13.42 8.28
N THR A 184 -14.72 14.07 7.79
CA THR A 184 -14.74 15.44 7.23
C THR A 184 -15.23 16.54 8.18
N ALA A 185 -15.48 16.20 9.46
CA ALA A 185 -15.89 17.17 10.45
C ALA A 185 -14.75 18.14 10.79
N GLU A 186 -15.10 19.42 10.96
CA GLU A 186 -14.13 20.48 11.25
C GLU A 186 -14.55 21.36 12.43
N GLY A 187 -13.57 21.73 13.26
CA GLY A 187 -13.78 22.60 14.41
C GLY A 187 -14.54 21.94 15.57
N LEU A 188 -14.47 22.56 16.75
CA LEU A 188 -15.03 21.98 17.98
C LEU A 188 -16.55 21.75 17.92
N ALA A 189 -17.27 22.55 17.12
CA ALA A 189 -18.72 22.45 16.95
C ALA A 189 -19.16 21.14 16.28
N GLN A 190 -18.32 20.53 15.42
CA GLN A 190 -18.67 19.32 14.68
C GLN A 190 -18.17 18.02 15.33
N ARG A 191 -17.72 18.08 16.60
CA ARG A 191 -17.29 16.87 17.34
C ARG A 191 -18.38 15.82 17.50
N ALA A 192 -19.65 16.23 17.59
CA ALA A 192 -20.78 15.30 17.65
C ALA A 192 -20.91 14.53 16.34
N THR A 193 -20.90 15.24 15.21
CA THR A 193 -20.94 14.66 13.85
C THR A 193 -19.78 13.68 13.61
N GLN A 194 -18.56 14.04 14.03
CA GLN A 194 -17.42 13.13 13.98
C GLN A 194 -17.68 11.83 14.74
N ARG A 195 -18.19 11.93 15.98
CA ARG A 195 -18.48 10.76 16.82
C ARG A 195 -19.53 9.87 16.19
N GLU A 196 -20.65 10.44 15.75
CA GLU A 196 -21.75 9.72 15.10
C GLU A 196 -21.27 8.98 13.85
N PHE A 197 -20.44 9.62 13.02
CA PHE A 197 -19.84 9.01 11.84
C PHE A 197 -19.02 7.76 12.21
N TRP A 198 -18.13 7.86 13.20
CA TRP A 198 -17.29 6.74 13.61
C TRP A 198 -18.04 5.67 14.40
N GLU A 199 -19.08 6.04 15.15
CA GLU A 199 -19.98 5.10 15.80
C GLU A 199 -20.70 4.23 14.77
N LYS A 200 -21.24 4.84 13.70
CA LYS A 200 -21.84 4.11 12.57
C LYS A 200 -20.86 3.11 11.96
N ILE A 201 -19.62 3.53 11.68
CA ILE A 201 -18.58 2.63 11.15
C ILE A 201 -18.29 1.48 12.12
N ARG A 202 -18.11 1.78 13.41
CA ARG A 202 -17.85 0.76 14.45
C ARG A 202 -18.95 -0.26 14.57
N GLU A 203 -20.21 0.16 14.50
CA GLU A 203 -21.38 -0.71 14.58
C GLU A 203 -21.49 -1.67 13.39
N HIS A 204 -21.02 -1.26 12.21
CA HIS A 204 -21.17 -2.04 10.99
C HIS A 204 -19.90 -2.77 10.56
N THR A 205 -18.76 -2.49 11.19
CA THR A 205 -17.50 -3.17 10.89
C THR A 205 -17.26 -4.35 11.83
N TYR A 206 -16.81 -5.47 11.27
CA TYR A 206 -16.44 -6.68 12.00
C TYR A 206 -15.09 -7.21 11.52
N PRO A 207 -14.28 -7.79 12.42
CA PRO A 207 -14.56 -8.02 13.84
C PRO A 207 -14.44 -6.75 14.71
N LYS A 208 -15.19 -6.69 15.83
CA LYS A 208 -15.28 -5.49 16.68
C LYS A 208 -13.96 -5.06 17.31
N TYR A 209 -13.02 -5.98 17.49
CA TYR A 209 -11.71 -5.65 18.04
C TYR A 209 -10.88 -4.76 17.10
N ASP A 210 -11.26 -4.61 15.83
CA ASP A 210 -10.60 -3.70 14.89
C ASP A 210 -10.79 -2.23 15.22
N PHE A 211 -11.85 -1.89 15.96
CA PHE A 211 -12.16 -0.54 16.40
C PHE A 211 -12.61 -0.53 17.86
N SER A 212 -11.93 -1.32 18.70
CA SER A 212 -12.24 -1.43 20.13
C SER A 212 -12.03 -0.12 20.91
N GLU A 213 -11.19 0.78 20.40
CA GLU A 213 -10.93 2.08 21.00
C GLU A 213 -11.93 3.13 20.51
N LYS A 214 -12.77 3.64 21.43
CA LYS A 214 -13.88 4.56 21.11
C LYS A 214 -13.45 5.87 20.41
N ASN A 215 -12.22 6.31 20.62
CA ASN A 215 -11.69 7.57 20.06
C ASN A 215 -10.61 7.34 19.00
N GLU A 216 -10.55 6.15 18.40
CA GLU A 216 -9.62 5.85 17.31
C GLU A 216 -10.25 6.19 15.95
N TYR A 217 -9.99 7.40 15.46
CA TYR A 217 -10.47 7.92 14.18
C TYR A 217 -9.36 7.84 13.13
N LEU A 218 -9.66 7.29 11.96
CA LEU A 218 -8.65 6.89 10.98
C LEU A 218 -8.76 7.68 9.68
N CYS A 219 -7.63 7.99 9.06
CA CYS A 219 -7.55 8.36 7.65
C CYS A 219 -7.67 7.11 6.75
N ALA A 220 -7.73 7.28 5.44
CA ALA A 220 -7.84 6.20 4.47
C ALA A 220 -6.72 5.14 4.62
N MET A 221 -5.45 5.55 4.71
CA MET A 221 -4.33 4.61 4.80
C MET A 221 -4.37 3.80 6.08
N ALA A 222 -4.68 4.44 7.21
CA ALA A 222 -4.83 3.76 8.49
C ALA A 222 -6.00 2.77 8.47
N PHE A 223 -7.11 3.16 7.86
CA PHE A 223 -8.27 2.30 7.66
C PHE A 223 -7.92 1.09 6.78
N ILE A 224 -7.23 1.31 5.65
CA ILE A 224 -6.76 0.23 4.76
C ILE A 224 -5.83 -0.72 5.52
N LYS A 225 -4.80 -0.22 6.22
CA LYS A 225 -3.91 -1.04 7.05
C LYS A 225 -4.69 -1.93 8.03
N ARG A 226 -5.74 -1.37 8.64
CA ARG A 226 -6.57 -2.07 9.62
C ARG A 226 -7.45 -3.16 8.98
N ARG A 227 -7.86 -2.98 7.71
CA ARG A 227 -8.96 -3.73 7.09
C ARG A 227 -8.59 -4.62 5.91
N PHE A 228 -7.52 -4.32 5.18
CA PHE A 228 -7.21 -4.97 3.90
C PHE A 228 -7.15 -6.51 4.00
N ALA A 229 -6.57 -7.03 5.08
CA ALA A 229 -6.35 -8.48 5.26
C ALA A 229 -7.66 -9.29 5.27
N HIS A 230 -8.79 -8.69 5.69
CA HIS A 230 -10.10 -9.35 5.69
C HIS A 230 -10.65 -9.57 4.27
N HIS A 231 -10.23 -8.71 3.33
CA HIS A 231 -10.75 -8.71 1.96
C HIS A 231 -9.71 -9.12 0.93
N PHE A 232 -8.42 -9.21 1.30
CA PHE A 232 -7.31 -9.41 0.37
C PHE A 232 -7.50 -10.61 -0.57
N HIS A 233 -8.01 -11.75 -0.08
CA HIS A 233 -8.32 -12.93 -0.90
C HIS A 233 -9.35 -12.72 -2.03
N LYS A 234 -10.12 -11.62 -1.99
CA LYS A 234 -11.08 -11.25 -3.03
C LYS A 234 -10.46 -10.38 -4.11
N LEU A 235 -9.24 -9.89 -3.91
CA LEU A 235 -8.56 -8.98 -4.81
C LEU A 235 -8.25 -9.68 -6.13
N HIS A 236 -8.80 -9.15 -7.21
CA HIS A 236 -8.54 -9.56 -8.59
C HIS A 236 -8.51 -8.29 -9.44
N ILE A 237 -7.31 -7.85 -9.84
CA ILE A 237 -7.10 -6.63 -10.61
C ILE A 237 -6.41 -6.96 -11.94
N PRO A 238 -6.99 -6.63 -13.09
CA PRO A 238 -6.28 -6.70 -14.37
C PRO A 238 -5.19 -5.63 -14.39
N MET A 239 -3.95 -6.05 -14.66
CA MET A 239 -2.78 -5.18 -14.59
C MET A 239 -2.34 -4.73 -15.98
N PRO A 240 -1.63 -3.58 -16.09
CA PRO A 240 -0.88 -3.24 -17.30
C PRO A 240 0.01 -4.41 -17.74
N ASN A 241 0.21 -4.58 -19.05
CA ASN A 241 0.96 -5.70 -19.64
C ASN A 241 0.28 -7.08 -19.50
N ASN A 242 -1.06 -7.10 -19.47
CA ASN A 242 -1.90 -8.29 -19.62
C ASN A 242 -1.61 -9.42 -18.62
N TRP A 243 -1.33 -9.08 -17.36
CA TRP A 243 -1.27 -10.05 -16.27
C TRP A 243 -2.32 -9.73 -15.21
N GLN A 244 -2.59 -10.71 -14.36
CA GLN A 244 -3.65 -10.62 -13.36
C GLN A 244 -3.00 -10.56 -11.97
N LEU A 245 -3.32 -9.50 -11.21
CA LEU A 245 -2.94 -9.41 -9.80
C LEU A 245 -4.04 -10.04 -8.95
N THR A 246 -3.65 -10.96 -8.08
CA THR A 246 -4.54 -11.67 -7.17
C THR A 246 -4.07 -11.52 -5.73
N GLY A 247 -5.00 -11.42 -4.80
CA GLY A 247 -4.71 -11.56 -3.37
C GLY A 247 -5.06 -12.95 -2.85
N TRP A 248 -4.59 -13.26 -1.65
CA TRP A 248 -4.78 -14.56 -0.99
C TRP A 248 -5.31 -14.38 0.43
N LYS A 249 -5.62 -15.49 1.10
CA LYS A 249 -6.11 -15.46 2.48
C LYS A 249 -4.97 -15.08 3.42
N LEU A 250 -5.17 -14.02 4.20
CA LEU A 250 -4.28 -13.59 5.27
C LEU A 250 -4.96 -13.82 6.60
N GLU A 251 -4.20 -14.26 7.60
CA GLU A 251 -4.71 -14.50 8.96
C GLU A 251 -4.07 -13.51 9.95
N PRO A 252 -4.60 -12.28 10.02
CA PRO A 252 -3.94 -11.18 10.74
C PRO A 252 -3.87 -11.36 12.26
N HIS A 253 -4.54 -12.38 12.81
CA HIS A 253 -4.60 -12.69 14.24
C HIS A 253 -3.59 -13.76 14.67
N VAL A 254 -2.98 -14.49 13.72
CA VAL A 254 -2.03 -15.60 13.98
C VAL A 254 -0.57 -15.10 13.94
N LEU A 255 -0.36 -13.82 13.67
CA LEU A 255 0.96 -13.24 13.45
C LEU A 255 1.64 -12.86 14.77
N THR A 256 1.84 -13.86 15.63
CA THR A 256 2.95 -13.82 16.58
C THR A 256 4.23 -14.04 15.78
N LEU A 257 5.28 -13.25 16.07
CA LEU A 257 6.61 -13.44 15.49
C LEU A 257 7.00 -14.92 15.59
N PRO A 258 7.64 -15.52 14.57
CA PRO A 258 8.22 -16.85 14.73
C PRO A 258 9.13 -16.79 15.95
N GLN A 259 8.87 -17.65 16.94
CA GLN A 259 9.80 -17.83 18.04
C GLN A 259 11.12 -18.27 17.41
N SER A 260 12.16 -17.45 17.57
CA SER A 260 13.51 -17.88 17.24
C SER A 260 13.78 -19.15 18.06
N THR A 261 13.80 -20.30 17.40
CA THR A 261 14.34 -21.52 17.98
C THR A 261 15.82 -21.24 18.22
N GLY A 262 16.17 -21.01 19.49
CA GLY A 262 17.55 -20.99 19.94
C GLY A 262 18.18 -22.37 19.93
#